data_AF-A0A2H4SHL0-F1
#
_entry.id   AF-A0A2H4SHL0-F1
#
_cell.length_a   1.000
_cell.length_b   1.000
_cell.length_c   1.000
_cell.angle_alpha   90.00
_cell.angle_beta   90.00
_cell.angle_gamma   90.00
#
_symmetry.space_group_name_H-M   'P 1'
#
loop_
_entity.id
_entity.type
_entity.pdbx_description
1 polymer ?
#
loop_
_entity_poly.entity_id
_entity_poly.type
_entity_poly.pdbx_seq_one_letter_code
_entity_poly.pdbx_strand_id
1 'polypeptide(L)'
;MSDDEELARVQRYKATRPPLRGFAAKMADYAATRARLGRSPSPPPESRIPVLISSTRGIVSLPEQIQTLAGLSEPPELITVQHVDVDGRAAMNEPPVTDTTVLLQVCAVTLTMLNIMKRKVEVDEFFSNLVWFNGKRRYLAVVLGAKRVLIS
;
A
#
# COMPACT_ATOMS: atom_id res chain seq x y z
N MET A 1 35.51 -16.05 -13.22
CA MET A 1 35.56 -15.48 -11.86
C MET A 1 34.26 -15.87 -11.20
N SER A 2 34.32 -16.64 -10.11
CA SER A 2 33.11 -17.10 -9.43
C SER A 2 32.56 -15.99 -8.51
N ASP A 3 31.26 -16.03 -8.23
CA ASP A 3 30.58 -15.06 -7.34
C ASP A 3 31.26 -14.96 -5.95
N ASP A 4 31.90 -16.05 -5.50
CA ASP A 4 32.63 -16.12 -4.22
C ASP A 4 33.90 -15.26 -4.20
N GLU A 5 34.63 -15.16 -5.32
CA GLU A 5 35.81 -14.29 -5.42
C GLU A 5 35.43 -12.81 -5.37
N GLU A 6 34.29 -12.45 -5.96
CA GLU A 6 33.79 -11.08 -5.98
C GLU A 6 33.30 -10.65 -4.59
N LEU A 7 32.60 -11.54 -3.88
CA LEU A 7 32.19 -11.36 -2.48
C LEU A 7 33.40 -11.16 -1.55
N ALA A 8 34.43 -11.99 -1.69
CA ALA A 8 35.66 -11.89 -0.90
C ALA A 8 36.39 -10.56 -1.13
N ARG A 9 36.41 -10.06 -2.37
CA ARG A 9 37.01 -8.76 -2.72
C ARG A 9 36.24 -7.59 -2.12
N VAL A 10 34.90 -7.64 -2.15
CA VAL A 10 34.03 -6.61 -1.55
C VAL A 10 34.19 -6.57 -0.03
N GLN A 11 34.33 -7.72 0.64
CA GLN A 11 34.55 -7.77 2.09
C GLN A 11 35.91 -7.18 2.50
N ARG A 12 37.00 -7.50 1.79
CA ARG A 12 38.33 -6.91 2.04
C ARG A 12 38.36 -5.40 1.82
N TYR A 13 37.60 -4.91 0.82
CA TYR A 13 37.46 -3.48 0.56
C TYR A 13 36.68 -2.74 1.67
N LYS A 14 35.67 -3.38 2.28
CA LYS A 14 34.93 -2.80 3.40
C LYS A 14 35.75 -2.73 4.69
N ALA A 15 36.63 -3.71 4.93
CA ALA A 15 37.45 -3.78 6.14
C ALA A 15 38.52 -2.66 6.24
N THR A 16 38.90 -2.05 5.12
CA THR A 16 39.98 -1.05 5.04
C THR A 16 39.48 0.39 4.97
N ARG A 17 38.16 0.62 4.98
CA ARG A 17 37.58 1.97 4.90
C ARG A 17 37.33 2.57 6.28
N PRO A 18 37.61 3.87 6.48
CA PRO A 18 37.18 4.56 7.68
C PRO A 18 35.64 4.51 7.83
N PRO A 19 35.11 4.50 9.06
CA PRO A 19 33.67 4.35 9.29
C PRO A 19 32.89 5.53 8.70
N LEU A 20 31.86 5.21 7.91
CA LEU A 20 30.99 6.20 7.26
C LEU A 20 30.22 7.01 8.31
N ARG A 21 30.39 8.34 8.29
CA ARG A 21 29.70 9.26 9.18
C ARG A 21 28.43 9.81 8.51
N GLY A 22 27.31 9.76 9.23
CA GLY A 22 26.01 10.28 8.79
C GLY A 22 25.16 9.31 7.98
N PHE A 23 23.84 9.52 8.01
CA PHE A 23 22.83 8.66 7.35
C PHE A 23 22.99 8.64 5.83
N ALA A 24 23.22 9.80 5.21
CA ALA A 24 23.38 9.93 3.76
C ALA A 24 24.59 9.13 3.23
N ALA A 25 25.73 9.17 3.93
CA ALA A 25 26.93 8.41 3.54
C ALA A 25 26.72 6.89 3.64
N LYS A 26 25.98 6.43 4.66
CA LYS A 26 25.60 5.02 4.80
C LYS A 26 24.66 4.56 3.68
N MET A 27 23.69 5.39 3.30
CA MET A 27 22.75 5.09 2.22
C MET A 27 23.44 5.06 0.85
N ALA A 28 24.41 5.94 0.61
CA ALA A 28 25.20 5.95 -0.63
C ALA A 28 26.10 4.71 -0.77
N ASP A 29 26.77 4.29 0.30
CA ASP A 29 27.60 3.08 0.28
C ASP A 29 26.76 1.80 0.18
N TYR A 30 25.58 1.79 0.80
CA TYR A 30 24.59 0.73 0.62
C TYR A 30 24.14 0.63 -0.84
N ALA A 31 23.74 1.75 -1.45
CA ALA A 31 23.33 1.80 -2.85
C ALA A 31 24.46 1.36 -3.79
N ALA A 32 25.69 1.82 -3.58
CA ALA A 32 26.86 1.46 -4.39
C ALA A 32 27.26 -0.01 -4.24
N THR A 33 27.23 -0.55 -3.01
CA THR A 33 27.47 -1.98 -2.78
C THR A 33 26.41 -2.84 -3.46
N ARG A 34 25.14 -2.41 -3.44
CA ARG A 34 24.04 -3.16 -4.03
C ARG A 34 24.00 -3.08 -5.56
N ALA A 35 24.35 -1.94 -6.15
CA ALA A 35 24.53 -1.80 -7.59
C ALA A 35 25.63 -2.72 -8.13
N ARG A 36 26.74 -2.86 -7.37
CA ARG A 36 27.82 -3.80 -7.70
C ARG A 36 27.38 -5.26 -7.68
N LEU A 37 26.43 -5.62 -6.81
CA LEU A 37 25.89 -6.98 -6.71
C LEU A 37 24.80 -7.29 -7.76
N GLY A 38 24.55 -6.40 -8.73
CA GLY A 38 23.54 -6.60 -9.78
C GLY A 38 22.08 -6.63 -9.28
N ARG A 39 21.86 -6.44 -7.98
CA ARG A 39 20.54 -6.45 -7.35
C ARG A 39 19.99 -5.02 -7.32
N SER A 40 19.54 -4.53 -8.48
CA SER A 40 18.64 -3.37 -8.51
C SER A 40 17.46 -3.68 -7.57
N PRO A 41 17.10 -2.81 -6.61
CA PRO A 41 15.93 -3.08 -5.81
C PRO A 41 14.74 -3.15 -6.75
N SER A 42 14.03 -4.28 -6.77
CA SER A 42 12.66 -4.29 -7.27
C SER A 42 11.96 -3.08 -6.65
N PRO A 43 11.24 -2.27 -7.43
CA PRO A 43 10.54 -1.12 -6.88
C PRO A 43 9.71 -1.59 -5.68
N PRO A 44 9.66 -0.81 -4.59
CA PRO A 44 8.89 -1.19 -3.43
C PRO A 44 7.46 -1.52 -3.89
N PRO A 45 6.87 -2.62 -3.38
CA PRO A 45 5.54 -3.03 -3.81
C PRO A 45 4.57 -1.86 -3.68
N GLU A 46 3.77 -1.63 -4.72
CA GLU A 46 2.87 -0.49 -4.79
C GLU A 46 1.95 -0.49 -3.56
N SER A 47 1.79 0.68 -2.93
CA SER A 47 0.92 0.78 -1.76
C SER A 47 -0.50 0.35 -2.13
N ARG A 48 -1.01 -0.65 -1.42
CA ARG A 48 -2.40 -1.08 -1.52
C ARG A 48 -3.31 -0.13 -0.75
N ILE A 49 -4.45 0.17 -1.35
CA ILE A 49 -5.50 1.02 -0.81
C ILE A 49 -6.72 0.14 -0.54
N PRO A 50 -7.28 0.15 0.69
CA PRO A 50 -8.49 -0.60 0.99
C PRO A 50 -9.71 0.11 0.41
N VAL A 51 -10.46 -0.58 -0.45
CA VAL A 51 -11.75 -0.11 -1.00
C VAL A 51 -12.88 -0.87 -0.32
N LEU A 52 -13.85 -0.17 0.25
CA LEU A 52 -14.97 -0.74 0.98
C LEU A 52 -15.89 -1.56 0.07
N ILE A 53 -16.24 -2.75 0.55
CA ILE A 53 -17.28 -3.62 0.00
C ILE A 53 -18.48 -3.55 0.96
N SER A 54 -19.49 -2.77 0.60
CA SER A 54 -20.69 -2.56 1.42
C SER A 54 -21.82 -2.00 0.58
N SER A 55 -22.99 -2.64 0.64
CA SER A 55 -24.22 -2.15 0.01
C SER A 55 -24.90 -1.00 0.76
N THR A 56 -24.48 -0.71 2.00
CA THR A 56 -25.11 0.32 2.84
C THR A 56 -24.32 1.62 2.86
N ARG A 57 -22.99 1.55 2.76
CA ARG A 57 -22.09 2.71 2.79
C ARG A 57 -21.60 3.13 1.41
N GLY A 58 -21.75 2.29 0.39
CA GLY A 58 -21.35 2.57 -0.98
C GLY A 58 -22.15 1.76 -2.00
N ILE A 59 -21.78 1.89 -3.28
CA ILE A 59 -22.45 1.18 -4.38
C ILE A 59 -21.78 -0.14 -4.76
N VAL A 60 -20.57 -0.38 -4.23
CA VAL A 60 -19.83 -1.62 -4.45
C VAL A 60 -20.11 -2.58 -3.31
N SER A 61 -20.80 -3.68 -3.62
CA SER A 61 -21.16 -4.75 -2.70
C SER A 61 -20.41 -6.06 -2.98
N LEU A 62 -19.72 -6.14 -4.12
CA LEU A 62 -19.04 -7.36 -4.58
C LEU A 62 -17.67 -7.05 -5.24
N PRO A 63 -16.64 -7.90 -5.05
CA PRO A 63 -15.33 -7.72 -5.68
C PRO A 63 -15.35 -7.64 -7.22
N GLU A 64 -16.28 -8.35 -7.87
CA GLU A 64 -16.46 -8.38 -9.33
C GLU A 64 -16.81 -6.99 -9.91
N GLN A 65 -17.43 -6.13 -9.10
CA GLN A 65 -17.68 -4.76 -9.50
C GLN A 65 -16.37 -3.96 -9.55
N ILE A 66 -15.44 -4.20 -8.62
CA ILE A 66 -14.10 -3.59 -8.67
C ILE A 66 -13.31 -4.12 -9.85
N GLN A 67 -13.39 -5.43 -10.14
CA GLN A 67 -12.80 -6.01 -11.35
C GLN A 67 -13.24 -5.24 -12.60
N THR A 68 -14.54 -5.03 -12.76
CA THR A 68 -15.12 -4.32 -13.90
C THR A 68 -14.69 -2.85 -13.94
N LEU A 69 -14.72 -2.17 -12.79
CA LEU A 69 -14.36 -0.74 -12.71
C LEU A 69 -12.87 -0.50 -12.99
N ALA A 70 -11.99 -1.34 -12.44
CA ALA A 70 -10.53 -1.25 -12.59
C ALA A 70 -10.01 -1.95 -13.85
N GLY A 71 -10.82 -2.74 -14.56
CA GLY A 71 -10.43 -3.46 -15.78
C GLY A 71 -9.48 -4.64 -15.51
N LEU A 72 -9.74 -5.39 -14.44
CA LEU A 72 -8.91 -6.52 -14.02
C LEU A 72 -9.35 -7.82 -14.71
N SER A 73 -8.40 -8.74 -14.91
CA SER A 73 -8.69 -10.09 -15.40
C SER A 73 -9.47 -10.93 -14.40
N GLU A 74 -9.25 -10.69 -13.10
CA GLU A 74 -9.83 -11.45 -11.99
C GLU A 74 -10.28 -10.51 -10.86
N PRO A 75 -11.27 -10.91 -10.04
CA PRO A 75 -11.70 -10.13 -8.90
C PRO A 75 -10.58 -10.00 -7.85
N PRO A 76 -10.40 -8.80 -7.27
CA PRO A 76 -9.44 -8.62 -6.19
C PRO A 76 -9.89 -9.36 -4.93
N GLU A 77 -8.92 -9.79 -4.12
CA GLU A 77 -9.18 -10.51 -2.87
C GLU A 77 -10.01 -9.67 -1.89
N LEU A 78 -11.00 -10.31 -1.28
CA LEU A 78 -11.82 -9.75 -0.22
C LEU A 78 -11.16 -10.01 1.13
N ILE A 79 -10.90 -8.94 1.88
CA ILE A 79 -10.18 -8.97 3.15
C ILE A 79 -11.06 -8.34 4.23
N THR A 80 -11.11 -8.97 5.39
CA THR A 80 -11.76 -8.37 6.57
C THR A 80 -10.75 -7.54 7.35
N VAL A 81 -11.06 -6.26 7.57
CA VAL A 81 -10.21 -5.30 8.28
C VAL A 81 -10.95 -4.65 9.43
N GLN A 82 -10.20 -4.17 10.41
CA GLN A 82 -10.74 -3.46 11.55
C GLN A 82 -10.94 -1.97 11.21
N HIS A 83 -12.15 -1.45 11.46
CA HIS A 83 -12.40 -0.02 11.47
C HIS A 83 -11.71 0.63 12.66
N VAL A 84 -11.16 1.82 12.45
CA VAL A 84 -10.47 2.61 13.47
C VAL A 84 -11.23 3.90 13.65
N ASP A 85 -11.76 4.10 14.85
CA ASP A 85 -12.43 5.37 15.19
C ASP A 85 -11.40 6.50 15.31
N VAL A 86 -11.78 7.69 14.84
CA VAL A 86 -10.88 8.85 14.72
C VAL A 86 -10.64 9.52 16.07
N ASP A 87 -11.56 9.33 17.02
CA ASP A 87 -11.59 10.06 18.30
C ASP A 87 -10.52 9.66 19.32
N GLY A 88 -9.64 8.70 19.00
CA GLY A 88 -8.56 8.29 19.88
C GLY A 88 -7.23 8.90 19.50
N ARG A 89 -6.59 9.61 20.44
CA ARG A 89 -5.13 9.81 20.53
C ARG A 89 -4.31 8.50 20.58
N ALA A 90 -4.87 7.37 20.14
CA ALA A 90 -4.20 6.09 20.03
C ALA A 90 -3.08 6.23 18.99
N ALA A 91 -1.88 5.78 19.33
CA ALA A 91 -0.68 5.91 18.51
C ALA A 91 -0.93 5.39 17.08
N MET A 92 -0.43 6.10 16.06
CA MET A 92 -0.59 5.73 14.64
C MET A 92 -0.11 4.30 14.28
N ASN A 93 0.63 3.65 15.19
CA ASN A 93 1.33 2.39 14.97
C ASN A 93 0.88 1.24 15.89
N GLU A 94 -0.17 1.40 16.69
CA GLU A 94 -0.69 0.31 17.52
C GLU A 94 -2.04 -0.19 16.97
N PRO A 95 -2.24 -1.52 16.88
CA PRO A 95 -3.51 -2.09 16.46
C PRO A 95 -4.61 -1.71 17.45
N PRO A 96 -5.85 -1.46 17.00
CA PRO A 96 -6.95 -1.17 17.91
C PRO A 96 -7.27 -2.44 18.72
N VAL A 97 -6.79 -2.49 19.96
CA VAL A 97 -7.10 -3.57 20.89
C VAL A 97 -8.36 -3.18 21.66
N THR A 98 -9.53 -3.46 21.09
CA THR A 98 -10.82 -3.37 21.81
C THR A 98 -11.81 -4.38 21.26
N ASP A 99 -12.52 -5.08 22.16
CA ASP A 99 -13.54 -6.10 21.85
C ASP A 99 -14.77 -5.55 21.10
N THR A 100 -14.85 -4.22 20.89
CA THR A 100 -15.92 -3.49 20.20
C THR A 100 -15.56 -3.04 18.79
N THR A 101 -14.48 -3.57 18.21
CA THR A 101 -13.97 -3.09 16.92
C THR A 101 -14.87 -3.53 15.76
N VAL A 102 -15.46 -2.57 15.06
CA VAL A 102 -16.29 -2.82 13.86
C VAL A 102 -15.42 -3.42 12.76
N LEU A 103 -15.80 -4.60 12.25
CA LEU A 103 -15.13 -5.22 11.11
C LEU A 103 -15.76 -4.77 9.79
N LEU A 104 -14.93 -4.50 8.80
CA LEU A 104 -15.32 -4.10 7.45
C LEU A 104 -14.72 -5.05 6.43
N GLN A 105 -15.46 -5.29 5.35
CA GLN A 105 -14.95 -6.03 4.20
C GLN A 105 -14.38 -5.05 3.18
N VAL A 106 -13.16 -5.29 2.71
CA VAL A 106 -12.47 -4.41 1.75
C VAL A 106 -11.75 -5.23 0.69
N CYS A 107 -11.56 -4.63 -0.48
CA CYS A 107 -10.62 -5.15 -1.49
C CYS A 107 -9.36 -4.29 -1.54
N ALA A 108 -8.21 -4.95 -1.65
CA ALA A 108 -6.91 -4.29 -1.73
C ALA A 108 -6.54 -3.93 -3.17
N VAL A 109 -6.70 -2.67 -3.56
CA VAL A 109 -6.38 -2.21 -4.93
C VAL A 109 -5.08 -1.42 -4.96
N THR A 110 -4.42 -1.32 -6.11
CA THR A 110 -3.29 -0.38 -6.25
C THR A 110 -3.77 1.05 -6.45
N LEU A 111 -2.87 2.03 -6.26
CA LEU A 111 -3.15 3.42 -6.60
C LEU A 111 -3.49 3.57 -8.09
N THR A 112 -2.77 2.84 -8.95
CA THR A 112 -3.07 2.80 -10.39
C THR A 112 -4.50 2.32 -10.68
N MET A 113 -4.93 1.22 -10.06
CA MET A 113 -6.30 0.71 -10.19
C MET A 113 -7.34 1.71 -9.68
N LEU A 114 -7.09 2.32 -8.52
CA LEU A 114 -7.98 3.32 -7.95
C LEU A 114 -8.12 4.54 -8.86
N ASN A 115 -7.03 5.00 -9.49
CA ASN A 115 -7.05 6.09 -10.45
C ASN A 115 -7.85 5.75 -11.71
N ILE A 116 -7.81 4.49 -12.18
CA ILE A 116 -8.66 4.01 -13.28
C ILE A 116 -10.14 4.07 -12.86
N MET A 117 -10.47 3.58 -11.66
CA MET A 117 -11.82 3.63 -11.12
C MET A 117 -12.33 5.07 -11.01
N LYS A 118 -11.52 5.99 -10.46
CA LYS A 118 -11.85 7.42 -10.31
C LYS A 118 -12.17 8.14 -11.63
N ARG A 119 -11.84 7.58 -12.80
CA ARG A 119 -12.27 8.12 -14.09
C ARG A 119 -13.73 7.81 -14.41
N LYS A 120 -14.26 6.71 -13.86
CA LYS A 120 -15.62 6.19 -14.13
C LYS A 120 -16.58 6.47 -12.98
N VAL A 121 -16.07 6.45 -11.74
CA VAL A 121 -16.87 6.55 -10.52
C VAL A 121 -16.36 7.67 -9.62
N GLU A 122 -17.28 8.18 -8.80
CA GLU A 122 -16.97 9.02 -7.66
C GLU A 122 -16.50 8.12 -6.51
N VAL A 123 -15.31 8.42 -6.01
CA VAL A 123 -14.70 7.70 -4.89
C VAL A 123 -14.45 8.74 -3.81
N ASP A 124 -15.05 8.49 -2.65
CA ASP A 124 -14.76 9.25 -1.45
C ASP A 124 -13.59 8.61 -0.70
N GLU A 125 -12.65 9.45 -0.30
CA GLU A 125 -11.52 9.10 0.55
C GLU A 125 -11.64 9.91 1.84
N PHE A 126 -12.78 9.75 2.53
CA PHE A 126 -13.04 10.49 3.76
C PHE A 126 -11.87 10.41 4.73
N PHE A 127 -11.39 11.58 5.15
CA PHE A 127 -10.40 11.73 6.22
C PHE A 127 -10.87 11.16 7.58
N SER A 128 -12.16 10.86 7.71
CA SER A 128 -12.79 10.34 8.92
C SER A 128 -13.00 8.82 8.95
N ASN A 129 -12.72 8.09 7.86
CA ASN A 129 -12.87 6.63 7.83
C ASN A 129 -11.50 5.97 7.72
N LEU A 130 -10.96 5.53 8.86
CA LEU A 130 -9.67 4.86 8.93
C LEU A 130 -9.87 3.36 9.17
N VAL A 131 -9.01 2.55 8.56
CA VAL A 131 -8.94 1.11 8.80
C VAL A 131 -7.53 0.69 9.15
N TRP A 132 -7.40 -0.36 9.95
CA TRP A 132 -6.14 -1.03 10.20
C TRP A 132 -5.87 -2.01 9.06
N PHE A 133 -4.93 -1.66 8.18
CA PHE A 133 -4.66 -2.40 6.96
C PHE A 133 -3.16 -2.48 6.66
N ASN A 134 -2.65 -3.70 6.47
CA ASN A 134 -1.22 -3.99 6.31
C ASN A 134 -0.34 -3.39 7.43
N GLY A 135 -0.79 -3.57 8.69
CA GLY A 135 -0.02 -3.17 9.87
C GLY A 135 0.03 -1.67 10.15
N LYS A 136 -0.83 -0.87 9.51
CA LYS A 136 -0.90 0.58 9.72
C LYS A 136 -2.30 1.12 9.47
N ARG A 137 -2.57 2.33 9.97
CA ARG A 137 -3.80 3.07 9.64
C ARG A 137 -3.77 3.54 8.20
N ARG A 138 -4.87 3.32 7.48
CA ARG A 138 -5.07 3.75 6.09
C ARG A 138 -6.46 4.36 5.94
N TYR A 139 -6.56 5.37 5.09
CA TYR A 139 -7.85 5.88 4.63
C TYR A 139 -8.58 4.79 3.85
N LEU A 140 -9.86 4.67 4.14
CA LEU A 140 -10.79 3.79 3.45
C LEU A 140 -11.37 4.51 2.24
N ALA A 141 -11.23 3.92 1.06
CA ALA A 141 -11.88 4.42 -0.15
C ALA A 141 -13.30 3.82 -0.26
N VAL A 142 -14.29 4.67 -0.54
CA VAL A 142 -15.69 4.27 -0.70
C VAL A 142 -16.19 4.73 -2.07
N VAL A 143 -16.73 3.80 -2.86
CA VAL A 143 -17.31 4.14 -4.16
C VAL A 143 -18.76 4.61 -3.95
N LEU A 144 -19.04 5.87 -4.29
CA LEU A 144 -20.33 6.51 -4.04
C LEU A 144 -21.31 6.41 -5.21
N GLY A 145 -20.80 6.36 -6.44
CA GLY A 145 -21.66 6.43 -7.62
C GLY A 145 -20.89 6.52 -8.93
N ALA A 146 -21.59 6.36 -10.06
CA ALA A 146 -21.04 6.68 -11.37
C ALA A 146 -20.88 8.20 -11.52
N LYS A 147 -19.80 8.66 -12.15
CA LYS A 147 -19.66 10.08 -12.48
C LYS A 147 -20.70 10.45 -13.52
N ARG A 148 -21.44 11.54 -13.30
CA ARG A 148 -22.34 12.10 -14.31
C ARG A 148 -21.52 12.55 -15.51
N VAL A 149 -21.74 11.91 -16.66
CA VAL A 149 -21.30 12.45 -17.95
C VAL A 149 -22.33 13.51 -18.32
N LEU A 150 -21.94 14.79 -18.25
CA LEU A 150 -22.71 15.85 -18.89
C LEU A 150 -22.54 15.66 -20.39
N ILE A 151 -23.55 15.07 -21.03
CA ILE A 151 -23.67 15.10 -22.49
C ILE A 151 -24.21 16.50 -22.82
N SER A 152 -23.36 17.37 -23.36
CA SER A 152 -23.73 18.65 -23.94
C SER A 152 -23.98 18.50 -25.43
#